data_AF-A0A6L8KFQ0-F1
#
_entry.id   AF-A0A6L8KFQ0-F1
#
_cell.length_a   1.000
_cell.length_b   1.000
_cell.length_c   1.000
_cell.angle_alpha   90.00
_cell.angle_beta   90.00
_cell.angle_gamma   90.00
#
_symmetry.space_group_name_H-M   'P 1'
#
loop_
_entity.id
_entity.type
_entity.pdbx_description
1 polymer ?
#
loop_
_entity_poly.entity_id
_entity_poly.type
_entity_poly.pdbx_seq_one_letter_code
_entity_poly.pdbx_strand_id
1 'polypeptide(L)'
;MKRKGFTLIELLVVLGIVALMLTLAVPRYFPSIDKSKEVVLADNLRNVRQVLDQYYGDTGRYPDSLEQLVEKHYLRALPYDPVAESDASWTIIPPEDSSKGSVYNIRSGAPGNDRSGKPYADW
;
A
#
# COMPACT_ATOMS: atom_id res chain seq x y z
N MET A 1 38.91 14.30 48.87
CA MET A 1 38.47 13.26 47.90
C MET A 1 38.88 13.72 46.50
N LYS A 2 39.85 13.07 45.85
CA LYS A 2 40.27 13.45 44.49
C LYS A 2 39.23 12.97 43.48
N ARG A 3 38.53 13.89 42.82
CA ARG A 3 37.66 13.59 41.69
C ARG A 3 38.55 13.15 40.52
N LYS A 4 38.41 11.89 40.07
CA LYS A 4 39.07 11.41 38.86
C LYS A 4 38.35 12.04 37.65
N GLY A 5 39.08 12.77 36.82
CA GLY A 5 38.58 13.31 35.56
C GLY A 5 38.80 12.32 34.42
N PHE A 6 37.99 12.43 33.37
CA PHE A 6 38.14 11.65 32.14
C PHE A 6 39.40 12.07 31.38
N THR A 7 40.04 11.12 30.73
CA THR A 7 41.15 11.37 29.80
C THR A 7 40.61 11.71 28.41
N LEU A 8 41.41 12.46 27.64
CA LEU A 8 41.11 12.76 26.23
C LEU A 8 40.96 11.48 25.40
N ILE A 9 41.77 10.45 25.69
CA ILE A 9 41.72 9.18 24.97
C ILE A 9 40.42 8.42 25.24
N GLU A 10 39.91 8.44 26.48
CA GLU A 10 38.61 7.83 26.81
C GLU A 10 37.47 8.51 26.04
N LEU A 11 37.48 9.84 25.94
CA LEU A 11 36.46 10.57 25.19
C LEU A 11 36.53 10.24 23.69
N LEU A 12 37.72 10.16 23.10
CA LEU A 12 37.91 9.83 21.69
C LEU A 12 37.42 8.41 21.36
N VAL A 13 37.70 7.44 22.23
CA VAL A 13 37.24 6.05 22.05
C VAL A 13 35.71 5.99 22.11
N VAL A 14 35.08 6.67 23.08
CA VAL A 14 33.62 6.70 23.21
C VAL A 14 32.97 7.34 21.98
N LEU A 15 33.47 8.48 21.50
CA LEU A 15 32.96 9.13 20.30
C LEU A 15 33.13 8.27 19.05
N GLY A 16 34.24 7.53 18.95
CA GLY A 16 34.47 6.57 17.87
C GLY A 16 33.44 5.43 17.86
N ILE A 17 33.11 4.87 19.02
CA ILE A 17 32.09 3.83 19.15
C ILE A 17 30.70 4.40 18.81
N VAL A 18 30.35 5.60 19.30
CA VAL A 18 29.08 6.26 18.99
C VAL A 18 28.95 6.51 17.48
N ALA A 19 29.99 7.03 16.83
CA ALA A 19 29.99 7.26 15.39
C ALA A 19 29.80 5.95 14.59
N LEU A 20 30.43 4.86 15.02
CA LEU A 20 30.24 3.53 14.42
C LEU A 20 28.83 2.97 14.66
N MET A 21 28.26 3.16 15.85
CA MET A 21 26.90 2.69 16.14
C MET A 21 25.85 3.42 15.29
N LEU A 22 26.05 4.72 15.04
CA LEU A 22 25.13 5.52 14.22
C LEU A 22 25.05 5.03 12.76
N THR A 23 26.11 4.42 12.21
CA THR A 23 26.07 3.88 10.83
C THR A 23 25.27 2.59 10.73
N LEU A 24 25.24 1.79 11.81
CA LEU A 24 24.50 0.53 11.88
C LEU A 24 23.06 0.71 12.38
N ALA A 25 22.77 1.82 13.06
CA ALA A 25 21.49 2.08 13.70
C ALA A 25 20.39 2.53 12.73
N VAL A 26 20.52 2.34 11.41
CA VAL A 26 19.42 2.57 10.47
C VAL A 26 18.31 1.57 10.79
N PRO A 27 17.20 2.00 11.42
CA PRO A 27 16.10 1.10 11.67
C PRO A 27 15.44 0.90 10.30
N ARG A 28 15.58 -0.29 9.72
CA ARG A 28 14.72 -0.69 8.60
C ARG A 28 13.30 -0.84 9.16
N TYR A 29 12.57 0.28 9.18
CA TYR A 29 11.14 0.32 9.50
C TYR A 29 10.39 -0.28 8.31
N PHE A 30 10.38 -1.61 8.24
CA PHE A 30 9.39 -2.32 7.43
C PHE A 30 8.28 -2.74 8.38
N PRO A 31 7.14 -2.01 8.42
CA PRO A 31 5.98 -2.53 9.10
C PRO A 31 5.68 -3.89 8.47
N SER A 32 5.79 -4.97 9.26
CA SER A 32 5.37 -6.29 8.82
C SER A 32 3.86 -6.23 8.66
N ILE A 33 3.39 -5.88 7.46
CA ILE A 33 1.97 -5.96 7.12
C ILE A 33 1.50 -7.38 7.43
N ASP A 34 0.36 -7.48 8.11
CA ASP A 34 -0.24 -8.76 8.45
C ASP A 34 -0.60 -9.49 7.15
N LYS A 35 -0.15 -10.75 7.02
CA LYS A 35 -0.49 -11.63 5.89
C LYS A 35 -1.99 -11.65 5.62
N SER A 36 -2.79 -11.57 6.69
CA SER A 36 -4.23 -11.57 6.62
C SER A 36 -4.76 -10.35 5.86
N LYS A 37 -4.14 -9.18 6.06
CA LYS A 37 -4.47 -7.94 5.33
C LYS A 37 -4.14 -8.08 3.84
N GLU A 38 -2.97 -8.62 3.50
CA GLU A 38 -2.58 -8.88 2.09
C GLU A 38 -3.57 -9.84 1.39
N VAL A 39 -3.97 -10.92 2.05
CA VAL A 39 -4.92 -11.89 1.49
C VAL A 39 -6.28 -11.24 1.23
N VAL A 40 -6.79 -10.46 2.19
CA VAL A 40 -8.07 -9.75 2.04
C VAL A 40 -7.98 -8.70 0.93
N LEU A 41 -6.86 -7.97 0.82
CA LEU A 41 -6.65 -7.00 -0.26
C LEU A 41 -6.69 -7.68 -1.64
N ALA A 42 -5.96 -8.79 -1.80
CA ALA A 42 -5.93 -9.53 -3.05
C ALA A 42 -7.33 -10.05 -3.46
N ASP A 43 -8.10 -10.55 -2.50
CA ASP A 43 -9.47 -11.01 -2.74
C ASP A 43 -10.40 -9.85 -3.13
N ASN A 44 -10.33 -8.72 -2.42
CA ASN A 44 -11.09 -7.52 -2.73
C ASN A 44 -10.80 -6.99 -4.14
N LEU A 45 -9.52 -6.89 -4.51
CA LEU A 45 -9.11 -6.46 -5.86
C LEU A 45 -9.65 -7.42 -6.93
N ARG A 46 -9.55 -8.73 -6.71
CA ARG A 46 -10.07 -9.74 -7.64
C ARG A 46 -11.59 -9.62 -7.81
N ASN A 47 -12.32 -9.47 -6.71
CA ASN A 47 -13.77 -9.36 -6.71
C ASN A 47 -14.23 -8.11 -7.48
N VAL A 48 -13.62 -6.95 -7.23
CA VAL A 48 -13.99 -5.71 -7.96
C VAL A 48 -13.65 -5.82 -9.45
N ARG A 49 -12.49 -6.38 -9.82
CA ARG A 49 -12.12 -6.59 -11.22
C ARG A 49 -13.14 -7.47 -11.95
N GLN A 50 -13.54 -8.58 -11.33
CA GLN A 50 -14.58 -9.44 -11.88
C GLN A 50 -15.91 -8.70 -12.06
N VAL A 51 -16.25 -7.80 -11.12
CA VAL A 51 -17.45 -6.98 -11.22
C VAL A 51 -17.35 -5.93 -12.33
N LEU A 52 -16.18 -5.32 -12.53
CA LEU A 52 -15.93 -4.41 -13.65
C LEU A 52 -16.11 -5.13 -15.00
N ASP A 53 -15.56 -6.33 -15.12
CA ASP A 53 -15.71 -7.17 -16.31
C ASP A 53 -17.18 -7.54 -16.55
N GLN A 54 -17.92 -7.87 -15.48
CA GLN A 54 -19.36 -8.16 -15.56
C GLN A 54 -20.15 -6.92 -16.02
N TYR A 55 -19.87 -5.75 -15.45
CA TYR A 55 -20.51 -4.49 -15.83
C TYR A 55 -20.25 -4.16 -17.31
N TYR A 56 -19.01 -4.38 -17.78
CA TYR A 56 -18.66 -4.22 -19.18
C TYR A 56 -19.42 -5.22 -20.07
N GLY A 57 -19.54 -6.49 -19.63
CA GLY A 57 -20.31 -7.50 -20.34
C GLY A 57 -21.79 -7.14 -20.50
N ASP A 58 -22.39 -6.52 -19.48
CA ASP A 58 -23.80 -6.18 -19.46
C ASP A 58 -24.13 -4.86 -20.18
N THR A 59 -23.22 -3.88 -20.14
CA THR A 59 -23.48 -2.53 -20.68
C THR A 59 -22.67 -2.16 -21.92
N GLY A 60 -21.63 -2.94 -22.24
CA GLY A 60 -20.67 -2.67 -23.30
C GLY A 60 -19.67 -1.55 -22.98
N ARG A 61 -19.70 -0.99 -21.75
CA ARG A 61 -18.84 0.12 -21.31
C ARG A 61 -18.41 -0.09 -19.85
N TYR A 62 -17.19 0.28 -19.52
CA TYR A 62 -16.74 0.36 -18.13
C TYR A 62 -17.43 1.51 -17.41
N PRO A 63 -17.60 1.41 -16.08
CA PRO A 63 -18.25 2.47 -15.35
C PRO A 63 -17.41 3.76 -15.37
N ASP A 64 -18.10 4.90 -15.24
CA ASP A 64 -17.44 6.20 -15.19
C ASP A 64 -16.81 6.48 -13.81
N SER A 65 -17.27 5.79 -12.76
CA SER A 65 -16.73 5.83 -11.41
C SER A 65 -17.02 4.53 -10.64
N LEU A 66 -16.34 4.30 -9.52
CA LEU A 66 -16.55 3.09 -8.70
C LEU A 66 -17.91 3.11 -7.99
N GLU A 67 -18.42 4.29 -7.66
CA GLU A 67 -19.72 4.49 -7.00
C GLU A 67 -20.86 4.00 -7.89
N GLN A 68 -20.71 4.09 -9.21
CA GLN A 68 -21.71 3.60 -10.16
C GLN A 68 -21.95 2.09 -10.00
N LEU A 69 -20.95 1.30 -9.60
CA LEU A 69 -21.12 -0.13 -9.32
C LEU A 69 -22.03 -0.36 -8.10
N VAL A 70 -22.02 0.55 -7.13
CA VAL A 70 -22.89 0.49 -5.95
C VAL A 70 -24.31 0.93 -6.32
N GLU A 71 -24.46 2.05 -7.02
CA GLU A 71 -25.75 2.57 -7.48
C GLU A 71 -26.49 1.57 -8.36
N LYS A 72 -25.75 0.88 -9.25
CA LYS A 72 -26.29 -0.14 -10.15
C LYS A 72 -26.39 -1.53 -9.51
N HIS A 73 -26.13 -1.64 -8.20
CA HIS A 73 -26.26 -2.86 -7.41
C HIS A 73 -25.37 -4.03 -7.86
N TYR A 74 -24.27 -3.75 -8.56
CA TYR A 74 -23.22 -4.74 -8.84
C TYR A 74 -22.36 -5.01 -7.60
N LEU A 75 -22.15 -3.97 -6.79
CA LEU A 75 -21.56 -4.06 -5.46
C LEU A 75 -22.57 -3.60 -4.41
N ARG A 76 -22.55 -4.22 -3.23
CA ARG A 76 -23.32 -3.73 -2.07
C ARG A 76 -22.70 -2.46 -1.47
N ALA A 77 -21.37 -2.40 -1.48
CA ALA A 77 -20.56 -1.28 -1.07
C ALA A 77 -19.16 -1.46 -1.66
N LEU A 78 -18.36 -0.39 -1.71
CA LEU A 78 -16.95 -0.51 -2.07
C LEU A 78 -16.19 -1.30 -1.00
N PRO A 79 -15.28 -2.22 -1.38
CA PRO A 79 -14.50 -2.95 -0.40
C PRO A 79 -13.52 -2.04 0.32
N TYR A 80 -13.18 -2.43 1.55
CA TYR A 80 -12.16 -1.78 2.36
C TYR A 80 -10.77 -2.30 1.99
N ASP A 81 -9.80 -1.40 1.80
CA ASP A 81 -8.39 -1.76 1.68
C ASP A 81 -7.78 -1.86 3.09
N PRO A 82 -7.45 -3.08 3.58
CA PRO A 82 -6.93 -3.27 4.93
C PRO A 82 -5.45 -2.85 5.08
N VAL A 83 -4.74 -2.63 3.96
CA VAL A 83 -3.34 -2.20 3.94
C VAL A 83 -3.25 -0.68 3.91
N ALA A 84 -4.08 -0.03 3.09
CA ALA A 84 -4.22 1.43 3.09
C ALA A 84 -5.10 1.97 4.24
N GLU A 85 -5.82 1.06 4.91
CA GLU A 85 -6.80 1.34 5.95
C GLU A 85 -7.92 2.29 5.50
N SER A 86 -8.34 2.16 4.23
CA SER A 86 -9.30 3.06 3.58
C SER A 86 -10.15 2.35 2.53
N ASP A 87 -11.39 2.77 2.34
CA ASP A 87 -12.29 2.36 1.26
C ASP A 87 -12.27 3.30 0.05
N ALA A 88 -11.59 4.45 0.16
CA ALA A 88 -11.55 5.51 -0.85
C ALA A 88 -10.18 5.67 -1.53
N SER A 89 -9.16 4.97 -1.05
CA SER A 89 -7.77 5.11 -1.56
C SER A 89 -7.48 4.35 -2.86
N TRP A 90 -8.50 3.82 -3.54
CA TRP A 90 -8.31 3.03 -4.75
C TRP A 90 -7.74 3.88 -5.89
N THR A 91 -6.67 3.38 -6.52
CA THR A 91 -6.12 3.99 -7.73
C THR A 91 -6.84 3.43 -8.95
N ILE A 92 -7.55 4.30 -9.67
CA ILE A 92 -8.31 3.95 -10.87
C ILE A 92 -7.37 3.95 -12.09
N ILE A 93 -7.50 2.91 -12.91
CA ILE A 93 -6.83 2.80 -14.19
C ILE A 93 -7.88 2.88 -15.29
N PRO A 94 -7.79 3.87 -16.19
CA PRO A 94 -8.71 3.98 -17.32
C PRO A 94 -8.41 2.94 -18.41
N PRO A 95 -9.41 2.58 -19.23
CA PRO A 95 -9.19 1.75 -20.41
C PRO A 95 -8.29 2.48 -21.43
N GLU A 96 -7.59 1.71 -22.27
CA GLU A 96 -6.80 2.28 -23.39
C GLU A 96 -7.66 3.11 -24.34
N ASP A 97 -8.91 2.69 -24.53
CA ASP A 97 -9.93 3.40 -25.30
C ASP A 97 -10.86 4.16 -24.35
N SER A 98 -10.70 5.48 -24.29
CA SER A 98 -11.49 6.37 -23.42
C SER A 98 -12.98 6.39 -23.75
N SER A 99 -13.39 5.94 -24.95
CA SER A 99 -14.81 5.78 -25.27
C SER A 99 -15.46 4.67 -24.44
N LYS A 100 -14.66 3.70 -23.98
CA LYS A 100 -15.11 2.53 -23.22
C LYS A 100 -15.30 2.81 -21.74
N GLY A 101 -15.19 4.05 -21.25
CA GLY A 101 -15.45 4.41 -19.85
C GLY A 101 -14.19 4.86 -19.11
N SER A 102 -14.28 4.94 -17.77
CA SER A 102 -13.23 5.56 -16.96
C SER A 102 -12.53 4.59 -16.02
N VAL A 103 -13.17 3.47 -15.66
CA VAL A 103 -12.65 2.53 -14.65
C VAL A 103 -12.50 1.15 -15.28
N TYR A 104 -11.36 0.90 -15.92
CA TYR A 104 -11.04 -0.43 -16.45
C TYR A 104 -10.52 -1.36 -15.35
N ASN A 105 -9.68 -0.84 -14.48
CA ASN A 105 -9.06 -1.62 -13.41
C ASN A 105 -8.86 -0.73 -12.16
N ILE A 106 -8.70 -1.37 -11.01
CA ILE A 106 -8.35 -0.72 -9.75
C ILE A 106 -7.06 -1.31 -9.18
N ARG A 107 -6.32 -0.49 -8.44
CA ARG A 107 -5.17 -0.91 -7.63
C ARG A 107 -5.26 -0.33 -6.22
N SER A 108 -4.55 -0.97 -5.29
CA SER A 108 -4.42 -0.46 -3.92
C SER A 108 -3.69 0.88 -3.92
N GLY A 109 -4.19 1.84 -3.13
CA GLY A 109 -3.47 3.08 -2.81
C GLY A 109 -2.51 2.93 -1.64
N ALA A 110 -2.34 1.72 -1.10
CA ALA A 110 -1.48 1.50 0.04
C ALA A 110 -0.01 1.82 -0.30
N PRO A 111 0.68 2.58 0.57
CA PRO A 111 2.11 2.78 0.42
C PRO A 111 2.87 1.49 0.76
N GLY A 112 4.04 1.31 0.16
CA GLY A 112 4.96 0.22 0.48
C GLY A 112 4.76 -1.03 -0.39
N ASN A 113 5.38 -2.12 0.07
CA ASN A 113 5.54 -3.34 -0.69
C ASN A 113 4.94 -4.52 0.08
N ASP A 114 4.51 -5.52 -0.68
CA ASP A 114 4.14 -6.81 -0.14
C ASP A 114 5.36 -7.59 0.39
N ARG A 115 5.09 -8.75 0.97
CA ARG A 115 6.11 -9.67 1.48
C ARG A 115 7.11 -10.17 0.43
N SER A 116 6.77 -10.13 -0.86
CA SER A 116 7.66 -10.48 -1.97
C SER A 116 8.53 -9.30 -2.44
N GLY A 117 8.26 -8.10 -1.93
CA GLY A 117 8.92 -6.85 -2.32
C GLY A 117 8.24 -6.12 -3.48
N LYS A 118 7.08 -6.59 -3.95
CA LYS A 118 6.31 -5.93 -5.00
C LYS A 118 5.47 -4.79 -4.40
N PRO A 119 5.46 -3.58 -4.98
CA PRO A 119 4.62 -2.47 -4.50
C PRO A 119 3.13 -2.81 -4.54
N TYR A 120 2.35 -2.40 -3.53
CA TYR A 120 0.89 -2.55 -3.54
C TYR A 120 0.23 -1.74 -4.66
N ALA A 121 0.86 -0.64 -5.07
CA ALA A 121 0.45 0.15 -6.24
C ALA A 121 0.58 -0.61 -7.57
N ASP A 122 1.20 -1.79 -7.59
CA ASP A 122 1.31 -2.68 -8.76
C ASP A 122 0.38 -3.90 -8.66
N TRP A 123 -0.40 -4.02 -7.58
CA TRP A 123 -1.34 -5.12 -7.37
C TRP A 123 -2.60 -5.00 -8.22
#